data_AF-A0A5M6I222-F1
#
_entry.id   AF-A0A5M6I222-F1
#
_cell.length_a   1.000
_cell.length_b   1.000
_cell.length_c   1.000
_cell.angle_alpha   90.00
_cell.angle_beta   90.00
_cell.angle_gamma   90.00
#
_symmetry.space_group_name_H-M   'P 1'
#
loop_
_entity.id
_entity.type
_entity.pdbx_description
1 polymer ?
#
loop_
_entity_poly.entity_id
_entity_poly.type
_entity_poly.pdbx_seq_one_letter_code
_entity_poly.pdbx_strand_id
1 'polypeptide(L)'
;MALYIFFGAFLLILGAGMAVVWEIHTSRPTFDRADPDYGAFAERFAQAARALDDGRAASVNLAPATGGAWRTACLFGGYTWPIEEMERRGASIRDADRQSLAEPGGLRLTPVEEHEVLVSIVDEAGNARFIHFDHGLNSHGQHFQACVTRPETFVTIDAATGTYGSMSRPAALPPWTPPRTHPP
;
A
#
# COMPACT_ATOMS: atom_id res chain seq x y z
N MET A 1 1.07 25.81 50.85
CA MET A 1 1.79 24.60 50.38
C MET A 1 0.92 23.72 49.48
N ALA A 2 -0.30 23.34 49.90
CA ALA A 2 -1.20 22.51 49.09
C ALA A 2 -1.52 23.08 47.69
N LEU A 3 -1.78 24.39 47.58
CA LEU A 3 -2.10 25.05 46.29
C LEU A 3 -0.98 24.89 45.24
N TYR A 4 0.29 24.94 45.66
CA TYR A 4 1.44 24.76 44.77
C TYR A 4 1.56 23.32 44.27
N ILE A 5 1.18 22.34 45.10
CA ILE A 5 1.18 20.92 44.73
C ILE A 5 0.10 20.65 43.67
N PHE A 6 -1.11 21.18 43.86
CA PHE A 6 -2.19 21.03 42.88
C PHE A 6 -1.87 21.73 41.56
N PHE A 7 -1.29 22.93 41.61
CA PHE A 7 -0.89 23.66 40.40
C PHE A 7 0.22 22.93 39.63
N GLY A 8 1.22 22.38 40.32
CA GLY A 8 2.27 21.56 39.71
C GLY A 8 1.73 20.28 39.06
N ALA A 9 0.82 19.56 39.74
CA ALA A 9 0.19 18.37 39.20
C ALA A 9 -0.67 18.67 37.96
N PHE A 10 -1.41 19.77 37.97
CA PHE A 10 -2.21 20.21 36.82
C PHE A 10 -1.34 20.51 35.59
N LEU A 11 -0.23 21.24 35.76
CA LEU A 11 0.70 21.53 34.68
C LEU A 11 1.36 20.26 34.11
N LEU A 12 1.68 19.28 34.96
CA LEU A 12 2.20 17.99 34.50
C LEU A 12 1.20 17.22 33.65
N ILE A 13 -0.08 17.18 34.06
CA ILE A 13 -1.14 16.52 33.29
C ILE A 13 -1.37 17.24 31.95
N LEU A 14 -1.37 18.57 31.94
CA LEU A 14 -1.53 19.36 30.73
C LEU A 14 -0.36 19.17 29.76
N GLY A 15 0.87 19.15 30.29
CA GLY A 15 2.08 18.86 29.51
C GLY A 15 2.08 17.46 28.93
N ALA A 16 1.74 16.44 29.72
CA ALA A 16 1.62 15.06 29.27
C ALA A 16 0.49 14.88 28.24
N GLY A 17 -0.66 15.53 28.45
CA GLY A 17 -1.77 15.52 27.50
C GLY A 17 -1.40 16.16 26.17
N MET A 18 -0.72 17.32 26.19
CA MET A 18 -0.20 17.94 24.98
C MET A 18 0.86 17.09 24.27
N ALA A 19 1.75 16.42 25.01
CA ALA A 19 2.74 15.52 24.43
C ALA A 19 2.10 14.31 23.74
N VAL A 20 1.06 13.72 24.33
CA VAL A 20 0.30 12.62 23.71
C VAL A 20 -0.46 13.08 22.47
N VAL A 21 -1.11 14.24 22.51
CA VAL A 21 -1.81 14.80 21.34
C VAL A 21 -0.81 15.15 20.23
N TRP A 22 0.34 15.72 20.57
CA TRP A 22 1.44 15.98 19.64
C TRP A 22 1.91 14.69 19.00
N GLU A 23 2.23 13.67 19.80
CA GLU A 23 2.66 12.36 19.30
C GLU A 23 1.60 11.75 18.38
N ILE A 24 0.31 11.78 18.72
CA ILE A 24 -0.77 11.26 17.85
C ILE A 24 -0.85 12.04 16.53
N HIS A 25 -0.65 13.36 16.56
CA HIS A 25 -0.71 14.20 15.37
C HIS A 25 0.53 14.08 14.48
N THR A 26 1.72 13.87 15.06
CA THR A 26 2.96 13.64 14.31
C THR A 26 3.13 12.19 13.90
N SER A 27 2.48 11.25 14.58
CA SER A 27 2.50 9.82 14.30
C SER A 27 1.27 9.36 13.53
N ARG A 28 0.63 10.25 12.76
CA ARG A 28 -0.33 9.81 11.74
C ARG A 28 0.39 8.78 10.87
N PRO A 29 -0.17 7.57 10.70
CA PRO A 29 0.61 6.48 10.18
C PRO A 29 0.84 6.72 8.69
N THR A 30 2.11 6.80 8.30
CA THR A 30 2.57 6.77 6.90
C THR A 30 2.11 5.50 6.14
N PHE A 31 1.48 4.56 6.86
CA PHE A 31 1.12 3.21 6.46
C PHE A 31 -0.35 2.95 6.78
N ASP A 32 -1.04 2.21 5.92
CA ASP A 32 -2.50 2.05 5.98
C ASP A 32 -2.94 0.99 7.01
N ARG A 33 -2.43 1.05 8.25
CA ARG A 33 -2.70 0.06 9.32
C ARG A 33 -4.18 -0.07 9.69
N ALA A 34 -5.00 0.93 9.36
CA ALA A 34 -6.44 0.92 9.54
C ALA A 34 -7.19 0.21 8.40
N ASP A 35 -6.53 -0.09 7.28
CA ASP A 35 -7.12 -0.86 6.19
C ASP A 35 -7.42 -2.29 6.67
N PRO A 36 -8.63 -2.81 6.43
CA PRO A 36 -9.01 -4.15 6.87
C PRO A 36 -8.09 -5.26 6.32
N ASP A 37 -7.42 -5.00 5.21
CA ASP A 37 -6.59 -5.99 4.52
C ASP A 37 -5.12 -5.92 4.92
N TYR A 38 -4.74 -4.89 5.69
CA TYR A 38 -3.36 -4.65 6.09
C TYR A 38 -2.75 -5.85 6.79
N GLY A 39 -3.41 -6.39 7.82
CA GLY A 39 -2.87 -7.49 8.62
C GLY A 39 -2.59 -8.74 7.77
N ALA A 40 -3.53 -9.10 6.89
CA ALA A 40 -3.40 -10.27 6.03
C ALA A 40 -2.26 -10.11 5.01
N PHE A 41 -2.06 -8.92 4.46
CA PHE A 41 -0.94 -8.65 3.57
C PHE A 41 0.40 -8.61 4.31
N ALA A 42 0.47 -7.94 5.45
CA ALA A 42 1.68 -7.84 6.27
C ALA A 42 2.22 -9.22 6.64
N GLU A 43 1.35 -10.17 7.01
CA GLU A 43 1.76 -11.56 7.27
C GLU A 43 2.33 -12.26 6.04
N ARG A 44 1.73 -12.07 4.86
CA ARG A 44 2.22 -12.65 3.60
C ARG A 44 3.56 -12.06 3.21
N PHE A 45 3.74 -10.76 3.37
CA PHE A 45 5.01 -10.10 3.11
C PHE A 45 6.09 -10.56 4.08
N ALA A 46 5.79 -10.69 5.38
CA ALA A 46 6.72 -11.26 6.35
C ALA A 46 7.12 -12.71 6.03
N GLN A 47 6.23 -13.51 5.43
CA GLN A 47 6.56 -14.87 4.95
C GLN A 47 7.40 -14.82 3.67
N ALA A 48 7.07 -13.92 2.74
CA ALA A 48 7.81 -13.73 1.50
C ALA A 48 9.26 -13.25 1.77
N ALA A 49 9.42 -12.24 2.62
CA ALA A 49 10.72 -11.74 3.06
C ALA A 49 11.61 -12.87 3.62
N ARG A 50 11.08 -13.68 4.54
CA ARG A 50 11.80 -14.84 5.08
C ARG A 50 12.20 -15.85 4.00
N ALA A 51 11.32 -16.14 3.04
CA ALA A 51 11.67 -17.04 1.95
C ALA A 51 12.78 -16.47 1.07
N LEU A 52 12.75 -15.17 0.78
CA LEU A 52 13.76 -14.48 -0.01
C LEU A 52 15.12 -14.43 0.71
N ASP A 53 15.11 -14.17 2.03
CA ASP A 53 16.31 -14.19 2.87
C ASP A 53 16.96 -15.59 2.91
N ASP A 54 16.15 -16.65 2.81
CA ASP A 54 16.62 -18.05 2.66
C ASP A 54 17.12 -18.37 1.24
N GLY A 55 17.12 -17.41 0.31
CA GLY A 55 17.48 -17.59 -1.10
C GLY A 55 16.42 -18.36 -1.91
N ARG A 56 15.18 -18.45 -1.42
CA ARG A 56 14.07 -19.12 -2.10
C ARG A 56 13.16 -18.09 -2.77
N ALA A 57 12.54 -18.48 -3.89
CA ALA A 57 11.47 -17.69 -4.48
C ALA A 57 10.28 -17.59 -3.52
N ALA A 58 9.63 -16.42 -3.51
CA ALA A 58 8.43 -16.16 -2.74
C ALA A 58 7.23 -16.01 -3.68
N SER A 59 6.04 -16.35 -3.19
CA SER A 59 4.79 -16.09 -3.90
C SER A 59 3.82 -15.38 -2.98
N VAL A 60 3.35 -14.21 -3.40
CA VAL A 60 2.38 -13.42 -2.64
C VAL A 60 1.03 -13.51 -3.35
N ASN A 61 0.02 -13.98 -2.63
CA ASN A 61 -1.36 -13.94 -3.10
C ASN A 61 -1.96 -12.55 -2.88
N LEU A 62 -2.39 -11.90 -3.96
CA LEU A 62 -3.02 -10.57 -3.96
C LEU A 62 -4.56 -10.62 -3.93
N ALA A 63 -5.18 -11.78 -4.15
CA ALA A 63 -6.65 -11.89 -4.21
C ALA A 63 -7.43 -11.82 -2.90
N PRO A 64 -6.96 -12.37 -1.75
CA PRO A 64 -7.81 -12.57 -0.57
C PRO A 64 -8.00 -11.34 0.31
N ALA A 65 -7.49 -10.18 -0.08
CA ALA A 65 -7.72 -8.94 0.66
C ALA A 65 -9.12 -8.37 0.39
N THR A 66 -9.60 -8.38 -0.85
CA THR A 66 -10.64 -7.42 -1.24
C THR A 66 -12.09 -7.83 -1.00
N GLY A 67 -12.37 -9.08 -0.58
CA GLY A 67 -13.74 -9.56 -0.37
C GLY A 67 -14.74 -9.25 -1.51
N GLY A 68 -14.28 -8.96 -2.73
CA GLY A 68 -15.06 -8.16 -3.69
C GLY A 68 -14.60 -8.19 -5.15
N ALA A 69 -15.13 -7.21 -5.91
CA ALA A 69 -15.01 -7.03 -7.35
C ALA A 69 -13.76 -6.22 -7.72
N TRP A 70 -12.63 -6.91 -7.91
CA TRP A 70 -11.38 -6.33 -8.38
C TRP A 70 -10.98 -6.98 -9.70
N ARG A 71 -10.35 -6.20 -10.59
CA ARG A 71 -9.83 -6.70 -11.88
C ARG A 71 -8.34 -6.89 -11.89
N THR A 72 -7.59 -5.97 -11.28
CA THR A 72 -6.12 -5.93 -11.31
C THR A 72 -5.58 -5.57 -9.94
N ALA A 73 -4.52 -6.24 -9.51
CA ALA A 73 -3.75 -5.88 -8.33
C ALA A 73 -2.28 -5.82 -8.68
N CYS A 74 -1.55 -4.84 -8.14
CA CYS A 74 -0.13 -4.68 -8.35
C CYS A 74 0.60 -4.62 -7.01
N LEU A 75 1.78 -5.24 -6.97
CA LEU A 75 2.73 -5.17 -5.88
C LEU A 75 3.91 -4.33 -6.33
N PHE A 76 4.26 -3.34 -5.52
CA PHE A 76 5.33 -2.38 -5.70
C PHE A 76 6.27 -2.49 -4.52
N GLY A 77 7.56 -2.72 -4.78
CA GLY A 77 8.61 -2.64 -3.76
C GLY A 77 9.35 -1.31 -3.81
N GLY A 78 10.43 -1.19 -3.03
CA GLY A 78 11.19 0.05 -2.92
C GLY A 78 11.66 0.63 -4.26
N TYR A 79 11.78 1.94 -4.33
CA TYR A 79 12.18 2.73 -5.50
C TYR A 79 11.29 2.56 -6.74
N THR A 80 9.99 2.26 -6.55
CA THR A 80 8.99 2.19 -7.62
C THR A 80 7.99 3.33 -7.54
N TRP A 81 7.18 3.51 -8.59
CA TRP A 81 6.31 4.66 -8.83
C TRP A 81 4.85 4.21 -9.07
N PRO A 82 4.10 3.91 -7.98
CA PRO A 82 2.80 3.24 -8.10
C PRO A 82 1.73 4.08 -8.80
N ILE A 83 1.71 5.39 -8.54
CA ILE A 83 0.71 6.31 -9.09
C ILE A 83 0.85 6.38 -10.60
N GLU A 84 2.06 6.64 -11.08
CA GLU A 84 2.38 6.74 -12.50
C GLU A 84 2.07 5.43 -13.22
N GLU A 85 2.38 4.28 -12.62
CA GLU A 85 2.04 2.98 -13.19
C GLU A 85 0.53 2.78 -13.28
N MET A 86 -0.23 3.18 -12.24
CA MET A 86 -1.67 3.02 -12.24
C MET A 86 -2.37 3.96 -13.23
N GLU A 87 -1.92 5.20 -13.34
CA GLU A 87 -2.41 6.15 -14.34
C GLU A 87 -2.07 5.66 -15.77
N ARG A 88 -0.87 5.12 -16.00
CA ARG A 88 -0.51 4.48 -17.29
C ARG A 88 -1.43 3.31 -17.66
N ARG A 89 -1.95 2.59 -16.66
CA ARG A 89 -2.91 1.48 -16.84
C ARG A 89 -4.36 1.95 -17.00
N GLY A 90 -4.60 3.26 -17.00
CA GLY A 90 -5.95 3.83 -17.10
C GLY A 90 -6.78 3.61 -15.84
N ALA A 91 -6.16 3.45 -14.68
CA ALA A 91 -6.89 3.43 -13.42
C ALA A 91 -7.15 4.88 -12.93
N SER A 92 -8.34 5.09 -12.36
CA SER A 92 -8.70 6.35 -11.72
C SER A 92 -8.29 6.29 -10.25
N ILE A 93 -7.52 7.27 -9.78
CA ILE A 93 -7.19 7.41 -8.37
C ILE A 93 -8.28 8.27 -7.74
N ARG A 94 -8.97 7.74 -6.73
CA ARG A 94 -10.07 8.44 -6.06
C ARG A 94 -9.55 9.71 -5.39
N ASP A 95 -10.35 10.76 -5.36
CA ASP A 95 -9.94 12.03 -4.73
C ASP A 95 -9.64 11.88 -3.24
N ALA A 96 -10.32 10.97 -2.54
CA ALA A 96 -10.01 10.66 -1.14
C ALA A 96 -8.61 10.06 -0.98
N ASP A 97 -8.20 9.19 -1.91
CA ASP A 97 -6.84 8.64 -1.94
C ASP A 97 -5.84 9.72 -2.35
N ARG A 98 -6.18 10.62 -3.29
CA ARG A 98 -5.34 11.80 -3.64
C ARG A 98 -5.20 12.79 -2.48
N GLN A 99 -6.22 12.94 -1.65
CA GLN A 99 -6.18 13.81 -0.46
C GLN A 99 -5.38 13.16 0.66
N SER A 100 -5.59 11.86 0.92
CA SER A 100 -4.69 11.06 1.76
C SER A 100 -3.23 11.21 1.28
N LEU A 101 -3.02 11.19 -0.04
CA LEU A 101 -1.72 11.37 -0.67
C LEU A 101 -1.09 12.77 -0.48
N ALA A 102 -1.91 13.79 -0.23
CA ALA A 102 -1.50 15.19 -0.13
C ALA A 102 -1.30 15.66 1.32
N GLU A 103 -1.72 14.87 2.31
CA GLU A 103 -1.56 15.23 3.73
C GLU A 103 -0.13 14.93 4.24
N PRO A 104 0.46 15.81 5.07
CA PRO A 104 1.70 15.50 5.79
C PRO A 104 1.51 14.25 6.66
N GLY A 105 2.27 13.18 6.37
CA GLY A 105 2.14 11.87 7.03
C GLY A 105 1.09 10.94 6.41
N GLY A 106 0.44 11.35 5.32
CA GLY A 106 -0.37 10.47 4.48
C GLY A 106 0.47 9.67 3.48
N LEU A 107 -0.19 8.84 2.66
CA LEU A 107 0.43 8.04 1.61
C LEU A 107 1.35 8.96 0.78
N ARG A 108 2.64 8.67 0.62
CA ARG A 108 3.50 9.63 -0.09
C ARG A 108 3.27 9.50 -1.59
N LEU A 109 3.08 10.62 -2.30
CA LEU A 109 3.18 10.70 -3.78
C LEU A 109 4.60 10.37 -4.29
N THR A 110 5.54 10.10 -3.39
CA THR A 110 6.94 9.80 -3.67
C THR A 110 7.11 8.32 -4.00
N PRO A 111 8.25 7.93 -4.60
CA PRO A 111 8.55 6.53 -4.78
C PRO A 111 8.47 5.79 -3.45
N VAL A 112 8.07 4.51 -3.52
CA VAL A 112 8.11 3.59 -2.37
C VAL A 112 9.52 3.60 -1.81
N GLU A 113 9.73 3.77 -0.50
CA GLU A 113 11.10 3.79 0.05
C GLU A 113 11.73 2.39 0.03
N GLU A 114 13.05 2.31 0.20
CA GLU A 114 13.87 1.11 -0.01
C GLU A 114 13.32 -0.21 0.57
N HIS A 115 12.70 -0.14 1.75
CA HIS A 115 12.22 -1.30 2.49
C HIS A 115 10.68 -1.36 2.60
N GLU A 116 10.00 -0.38 2.01
CA GLU A 116 8.56 -0.32 1.99
C GLU A 116 7.99 -1.18 0.86
N VAL A 117 6.71 -1.52 0.98
CA VAL A 117 5.95 -2.09 -0.13
C VAL A 117 4.59 -1.43 -0.22
N LEU A 118 4.07 -1.36 -1.44
CA LEU A 118 2.74 -0.85 -1.71
C LEU A 118 1.96 -1.86 -2.55
N VAL A 119 0.70 -2.08 -2.19
CA VAL A 119 -0.26 -2.82 -3.02
C VAL A 119 -1.23 -1.83 -3.61
N SER A 120 -1.39 -1.84 -4.94
CA SER A 120 -2.53 -1.18 -5.57
C SER A 120 -3.57 -2.21 -6.02
N ILE A 121 -4.84 -1.85 -5.91
CA ILE A 121 -5.97 -2.70 -6.25
C ILE A 121 -6.94 -1.88 -7.07
N VAL A 122 -7.24 -2.37 -8.28
CA VAL A 122 -8.19 -1.74 -9.20
C VAL A 122 -9.51 -2.50 -9.18
N ASP A 123 -10.59 -1.80 -8.87
CA ASP A 123 -11.95 -2.35 -8.94
C ASP A 123 -12.43 -2.49 -10.40
N GLU A 124 -13.57 -3.17 -10.59
CA GLU A 124 -14.19 -3.35 -11.92
C GLU A 124 -14.61 -2.01 -12.58
N ALA A 125 -14.85 -0.97 -11.77
CA ALA A 125 -15.14 0.37 -12.26
C ALA A 125 -13.87 1.16 -12.66
N GLY A 126 -12.70 0.57 -12.43
CA GLY A 126 -11.41 1.15 -12.79
C GLY A 126 -10.79 2.05 -11.72
N ASN A 127 -11.34 2.10 -10.51
CA ASN A 127 -10.76 2.91 -9.44
C ASN A 127 -9.65 2.14 -8.72
N ALA A 128 -8.51 2.79 -8.51
CA ALA A 128 -7.39 2.28 -7.74
C ALA A 128 -7.53 2.67 -6.27
N ARG A 129 -7.35 1.70 -5.38
CA ARG A 129 -7.05 1.85 -3.94
C ARG A 129 -5.60 1.44 -3.72
N PHE A 130 -4.93 2.06 -2.76
CA PHE A 130 -3.54 1.78 -2.39
C PHE A 130 -3.48 1.36 -0.92
N ILE A 131 -2.58 0.44 -0.59
CA ILE A 131 -2.29 -0.01 0.78
C ILE A 131 -0.78 -0.03 0.94
N HIS A 132 -0.26 0.79 1.86
CA HIS A 132 1.17 0.98 2.07
C HIS A 132 1.65 0.36 3.37
N PHE A 133 2.82 -0.26 3.31
CA PHE A 133 3.40 -1.05 4.39
C PHE A 133 4.83 -0.58 4.67
N ASP A 134 5.16 -0.46 5.97
CA ASP A 134 6.48 -0.06 6.47
C ASP A 134 7.59 -1.04 6.10
N HIS A 135 7.23 -2.32 6.06
CA HIS A 135 8.14 -3.41 5.75
C HIS A 135 7.42 -4.48 4.93
N GLY A 136 8.09 -5.02 3.90
CA GLY A 136 7.51 -6.17 3.22
C GLY A 136 8.43 -7.12 2.49
N LEU A 137 9.47 -6.66 1.80
CA LEU A 137 10.29 -7.52 0.92
C LEU A 137 11.80 -7.39 1.10
N ASN A 138 12.26 -6.72 2.17
CA ASN A 138 13.68 -6.43 2.43
C ASN A 138 14.38 -5.81 1.21
N SER A 139 15.70 -5.94 1.10
CA SER A 139 16.46 -5.49 -0.09
C SER A 139 16.10 -6.26 -1.36
N HIS A 140 15.57 -7.48 -1.24
CA HIS A 140 15.12 -8.30 -2.37
C HIS A 140 13.90 -7.73 -3.11
N GLY A 141 13.14 -6.84 -2.47
CA GLY A 141 11.98 -6.16 -3.05
C GLY A 141 12.31 -4.88 -3.82
N GLN A 142 13.57 -4.43 -3.82
CA GLN A 142 13.92 -3.18 -4.50
C GLN A 142 13.64 -3.27 -5.99
N HIS A 143 13.04 -2.21 -6.53
CA HIS A 143 12.59 -2.07 -7.91
C HIS A 143 11.60 -3.16 -8.38
N PHE A 144 11.04 -3.94 -7.46
CA PHE A 144 10.07 -4.97 -7.81
C PHE A 144 8.72 -4.34 -8.16
N GLN A 145 8.22 -4.65 -9.34
CA GLN A 145 6.87 -4.28 -9.74
C GLN A 145 6.25 -5.43 -10.52
N ALA A 146 5.12 -5.94 -10.04
CA ALA A 146 4.35 -6.96 -10.75
C ALA A 146 2.86 -6.73 -10.54
N CYS A 147 2.08 -7.01 -11.58
CA CYS A 147 0.63 -6.93 -11.54
C CYS A 147 0.02 -8.25 -11.96
N VAL A 148 -1.08 -8.62 -11.33
CA VAL A 148 -1.96 -9.72 -11.73
C VAL A 148 -3.31 -9.17 -12.11
N THR A 149 -3.93 -9.76 -13.12
CA THR A 149 -5.31 -9.50 -13.51
C THR A 149 -6.10 -10.78 -13.29
N ARG A 150 -7.40 -10.70 -12.99
CA ARG A 150 -8.21 -11.91 -12.87
C ARG A 150 -8.14 -12.78 -14.14
N PRO A 151 -8.12 -14.13 -14.00
CA PRO A 151 -8.27 -14.90 -12.76
C PRO A 151 -6.97 -15.10 -11.96
N GLU A 152 -5.83 -14.62 -12.43
CA GLU A 152 -4.55 -14.77 -11.73
C GLU A 152 -4.52 -13.96 -10.42
N THR A 153 -3.88 -14.53 -9.40
CA THR A 153 -3.91 -13.96 -8.05
C THR A 153 -2.54 -13.90 -7.38
N PHE A 154 -1.53 -14.60 -7.91
CA PHE A 154 -0.22 -14.71 -7.31
C PHE A 154 0.82 -13.94 -8.10
N VAL A 155 1.63 -13.16 -7.39
CA VAL A 155 2.90 -12.63 -7.90
C VAL A 155 4.05 -13.46 -7.35
N THR A 156 4.99 -13.85 -8.21
CA THR A 156 6.21 -14.57 -7.80
C THR A 156 7.38 -13.61 -7.80
N ILE A 157 8.17 -13.65 -6.73
CA ILE A 157 9.34 -12.82 -6.49
C ILE A 157 10.53 -13.78 -6.43
N ASP A 158 11.54 -13.55 -7.26
CA ASP A 158 12.73 -14.38 -7.30
C ASP A 158 13.91 -13.60 -6.71
N ALA A 159 14.58 -14.19 -5.71
CA ALA A 159 15.74 -13.62 -5.06
C ALA A 159 16.94 -13.44 -6.01
N ALA A 160 17.01 -14.23 -7.08
CA ALA A 160 18.15 -14.28 -8.00
C ALA A 160 18.12 -13.20 -9.09
N THR A 161 16.95 -12.71 -9.48
CA THR A 161 16.85 -11.80 -10.64
C THR A 161 16.92 -10.34 -10.27
N GLY A 162 16.68 -9.94 -9.01
CA GLY A 162 16.77 -8.56 -8.52
C GLY A 162 15.97 -7.52 -9.33
N THR A 163 15.21 -7.95 -10.33
CA THR A 163 14.58 -7.13 -11.37
C THR A 163 13.60 -7.98 -12.19
N TYR A 164 12.40 -7.45 -12.37
CA TYR A 164 11.38 -7.82 -13.36
C TYR A 164 10.96 -9.29 -13.43
N GLY A 165 10.05 -9.66 -12.53
CA GLY A 165 8.99 -10.63 -12.84
C GLY A 165 8.01 -10.06 -13.87
N SER A 166 8.47 -9.84 -15.11
CA SER A 166 7.62 -9.73 -16.28
C SER A 166 6.99 -11.11 -16.52
N MET A 167 5.97 -11.46 -15.75
CA MET A 167 4.95 -12.36 -16.29
C MET A 167 4.28 -11.57 -17.40
N SER A 168 4.47 -12.06 -18.63
CA SER A 168 3.68 -11.82 -19.84
C SER A 168 2.94 -10.47 -19.85
N ARG A 169 3.36 -9.52 -20.70
CA ARG A 169 2.46 -8.45 -21.16
C ARG A 169 1.07 -9.09 -21.36
N PRO A 170 0.04 -8.76 -20.55
CA PRO A 170 -1.30 -9.07 -20.99
C PRO A 170 -1.44 -8.34 -22.32
N ALA A 171 -2.04 -9.01 -23.31
CA ALA A 171 -2.46 -8.33 -24.54
C ALA A 171 -3.09 -7.00 -24.12
N ALA A 172 -2.70 -5.90 -24.79
CA ALA A 172 -3.18 -4.56 -24.45
C ALA A 172 -4.66 -4.65 -24.11
N LEU A 173 -5.02 -4.31 -22.86
CA LEU A 173 -6.41 -4.35 -22.43
C LEU A 173 -7.20 -3.56 -23.49
N PRO A 174 -8.27 -4.12 -24.07
CA PRO A 174 -9.06 -3.39 -25.03
C PRO A 174 -9.48 -2.07 -24.39
N PRO A 175 -9.51 -0.95 -25.16
CA PRO A 175 -9.92 0.33 -24.62
C PRO A 175 -11.25 0.16 -23.89
N TRP A 176 -11.24 0.53 -22.61
CA TRP A 176 -12.41 0.41 -21.74
C TRP A 176 -13.57 1.16 -22.40
N THR A 177 -14.64 0.42 -22.69
CA THR A 177 -15.88 1.01 -23.19
C THR A 177 -16.82 1.12 -22.00
N PRO A 178 -17.24 2.33 -21.58
CA PRO A 178 -18.19 2.47 -20.50
C PRO A 178 -19.46 1.65 -20.80
N PRO A 179 -20.12 1.05 -19.79
CA PRO A 179 -21.43 0.45 -19.98
C PRO A 179 -22.36 1.51 -20.59
N ARG A 180 -23.02 1.18 -21.71
CA ARG A 180 -24.03 2.06 -22.29
C ARG A 180 -25.08 2.30 -21.22
N THR A 181 -25.17 3.54 -20.74
CA THR A 181 -26.33 3.99 -19.99
C THR A 181 -27.54 3.78 -20.91
N HIS A 182 -28.42 2.87 -20.53
CA HIS A 182 -29.70 2.73 -21.22
C HIS A 182 -30.44 4.06 -21.10
N PRO A 183 -30.83 4.71 -22.22
CA PRO A 183 -31.74 5.83 -22.14
C PRO A 183 -33.15 5.31 -21.78
N PRO A 184 -33.98 6.18 -21.17
CA PRO A 184 -35.34 5.86 -20.73
C PRO A 184 -36.28 5.47 -21.89
#